data_AF-A0A7S2HGM1-F1
#
_entry.id   AF-A0A7S2HGM1-F1
#
_cell.length_a   1.000
_cell.length_b   1.000
_cell.length_c   1.000
_cell.angle_alpha   90.00
_cell.angle_beta   90.00
_cell.angle_gamma   90.00
#
_symmetry.space_group_name_H-M   'P 1'
#
loop_
_entity.id
_entity.type
_entity.pdbx_description
1 polymer ?
#
loop_
_entity_poly.entity_id
_entity_poly.type
_entity_poly.pdbx_seq_one_letter_code
_entity_poly.pdbx_strand_id
1 'polypeptide(L)'
;MEELDIRNKMLRTALVAPCINVIFRCLEAMFGFTPPAPGASLKNYCLYYASLTEPYYDPKTLEPVPSTKKDVLDSIIEFLKSFVGWSILLSLLAPYGFELCETSVKAHTLDHGIMDLLELGHVVNNLLAVFLIGANLEYSSRCVSLIANTLLGIKCMKIMEPNAIFGSTSPSDFWGRRWNLVVHNEIKRGIYLPARRYFPKTVAAMATFFASGLMHEFMNAVLFYTHDSERNSNGICNDKYN
;
A
#
# COMPACT_ATOMS: atom_id res chain seq x y z
N MET A 1 11.69 13.68 7.62
CA MET A 1 11.98 13.62 6.17
C MET A 1 12.52 14.94 5.65
N GLU A 2 12.09 16.06 6.22
CA GLU A 2 12.66 17.41 6.03
C GLU A 2 14.14 17.48 6.43
N GLU A 3 14.53 16.92 7.59
CA GLU A 3 15.93 16.86 8.04
C GLU A 3 16.85 15.95 7.19
N LEU A 4 16.28 15.11 6.32
CA LEU A 4 17.05 14.15 5.50
C LEU A 4 17.18 14.57 4.03
N ASP A 5 16.59 15.71 3.61
CA ASP A 5 16.52 16.23 2.21
C ASP A 5 16.22 15.14 1.16
N ILE A 6 15.37 14.17 1.51
CA ILE A 6 15.01 13.10 0.58
C ILE A 6 14.03 13.68 -0.43
N ARG A 7 14.50 14.00 -1.64
CA ARG A 7 13.66 14.51 -2.75
C ARG A 7 13.09 13.41 -3.64
N ASN A 8 13.67 12.22 -3.59
CA ASN A 8 13.25 11.10 -4.42
C ASN A 8 11.90 10.55 -3.93
N LYS A 9 10.84 10.71 -4.73
CA LYS A 9 9.48 10.26 -4.42
C LYS A 9 9.40 8.75 -4.15
N MET A 10 10.15 7.94 -4.89
CA MET A 10 10.18 6.48 -4.71
C MET A 10 10.78 6.09 -3.36
N LEU A 11 11.86 6.77 -2.93
CA LEU A 11 12.44 6.57 -1.61
C LEU A 11 11.48 7.02 -0.50
N ARG A 12 10.77 8.13 -0.68
CA ARG A 12 9.71 8.55 0.27
C ARG A 12 8.62 7.49 0.40
N THR A 13 8.13 6.94 -0.71
CA THR A 13 7.14 5.85 -0.69
C THR A 13 7.63 4.64 0.09
N ALA A 14 8.88 4.23 -0.12
CA ALA A 14 9.47 3.11 0.61
C ALA A 14 9.57 3.36 2.12
N LEU A 15 9.74 4.62 2.56
CA LEU A 15 9.82 4.98 3.97
C LEU A 15 8.46 5.15 4.65
N VAL A 16 7.44 5.65 3.93
CA VAL A 16 6.11 5.91 4.49
C VAL A 16 5.35 4.61 4.78
N ALA A 17 5.43 3.62 3.89
CA ALA A 17 4.67 2.38 4.03
C ALA A 17 4.96 1.62 5.36
N PRO A 18 6.21 1.41 5.78
CA PRO A 18 6.51 0.84 7.10
C PRO A 18 5.93 1.63 8.26
N CYS A 19 6.00 2.97 8.21
CA CYS A 19 5.48 3.83 9.28
C CYS A 19 3.98 3.63 9.49
N ILE A 20 3.21 3.55 8.41
CA ILE A 20 1.76 3.31 8.46
C ILE A 20 1.44 1.94 9.04
N ASN A 21 2.17 0.92 8.59
CA ASN A 21 2.05 -0.45 9.09
C ASN A 21 2.25 -0.49 10.63
N VAL A 22 3.29 0.18 11.12
CA VAL A 22 3.59 0.28 12.55
C VAL A 22 2.48 1.03 13.30
N ILE A 23 1.96 2.13 12.76
CA ILE A 23 0.84 2.88 13.38
C ILE A 23 -0.36 1.95 13.62
N PHE A 24 -0.78 1.18 12.61
CA PHE A 24 -1.91 0.27 12.80
C PHE A 24 -1.60 -0.83 13.80
N ARG A 25 -0.41 -1.44 13.75
CA ARG A 25 -0.03 -2.48 14.73
C ARG A 25 0.01 -1.95 16.16
N CYS A 26 0.44 -0.70 16.36
CA CYS A 26 0.34 -0.02 17.65
C CYS A 26 -1.14 0.12 18.09
N LEU A 27 -2.05 0.49 17.18
CA LEU A 27 -3.49 0.55 17.48
C LEU A 27 -4.06 -0.84 17.81
N GLU A 28 -3.68 -1.88 17.07
CA GLU A 28 -4.05 -3.27 17.36
C GLU A 28 -3.64 -3.64 18.78
N ALA A 29 -2.40 -3.31 19.18
CA ALA A 29 -1.88 -3.60 20.52
C ALA A 29 -2.60 -2.79 21.60
N MET A 30 -2.80 -1.49 21.36
CA MET A 30 -3.49 -0.59 22.29
C MET A 30 -4.92 -1.07 22.61
N PHE A 31 -5.63 -1.60 21.62
CA PHE A 31 -7.00 -2.08 21.80
C PHE A 31 -7.11 -3.58 22.12
N GLY A 32 -5.99 -4.31 22.18
CA GLY A 32 -5.95 -5.73 22.49
C GLY A 32 -6.51 -6.62 21.38
N PHE A 33 -6.23 -6.27 20.12
CA PHE A 33 -6.58 -7.05 18.92
C PHE A 33 -5.35 -7.54 18.14
N THR A 34 -4.14 -7.41 18.70
CA THR A 34 -2.94 -8.03 18.11
C THR A 34 -3.13 -9.53 17.96
N PRO A 35 -2.67 -10.12 16.83
CA PRO A 35 -2.63 -11.57 16.70
C PRO A 35 -1.89 -12.24 17.87
N PRO A 36 -2.19 -13.51 18.20
CA PRO A 36 -1.58 -14.18 19.34
C PRO A 36 -0.08 -14.44 19.17
N ALA A 37 0.40 -14.67 17.94
CA ALA A 37 1.78 -15.05 17.69
C ALA A 37 2.83 -13.98 18.07
N PRO A 38 2.63 -12.68 17.77
CA PRO A 38 3.47 -11.60 18.30
C PRO A 38 3.58 -11.56 19.83
N GLY A 39 2.54 -11.99 20.56
CA GLY A 39 2.54 -12.04 22.02
C GLY A 39 3.25 -13.26 22.62
N ALA A 40 3.60 -14.26 21.81
CA ALA A 40 4.20 -15.51 22.30
C ALA A 40 5.70 -15.38 22.62
N SER A 41 6.43 -14.51 21.92
CA SER A 41 7.87 -14.32 22.14
C SER A 41 8.36 -12.96 21.64
N LEU A 42 9.46 -12.45 22.21
CA LEU A 42 10.10 -11.22 21.72
C LEU A 42 10.55 -11.34 20.26
N LYS A 43 10.98 -12.53 19.84
CA LYS A 43 11.34 -12.81 18.44
C LYS A 43 10.14 -12.60 17.52
N ASN A 44 8.99 -13.16 17.86
CA ASN A 44 7.77 -13.01 17.07
C ASN A 44 7.27 -11.56 17.06
N TYR A 45 7.40 -10.87 18.19
CA TYR A 45 7.10 -9.45 18.27
C TYR A 45 7.96 -8.62 17.31
N CYS A 46 9.29 -8.75 17.39
CA CYS A 46 10.22 -8.05 16.50
C CYS A 46 9.94 -8.40 15.03
N LEU A 47 9.72 -9.68 14.74
CA LEU A 47 9.45 -10.14 13.39
C LEU A 47 8.14 -9.57 12.84
N TYR A 48 7.08 -9.57 13.63
CA TYR A 48 5.79 -8.98 13.24
C TYR A 48 6.00 -7.52 12.91
N TYR A 49 6.49 -6.70 13.85
CA TYR A 49 6.62 -5.25 13.69
C TYR A 49 7.62 -4.81 12.61
N ALA A 50 8.69 -5.58 12.38
CA ALA A 50 9.68 -5.27 11.34
C ALA A 50 9.23 -5.69 9.93
N SER A 51 8.26 -6.61 9.80
CA SER A 51 7.84 -7.14 8.50
C SER A 51 6.80 -6.23 7.85
N LEU A 52 7.02 -5.84 6.59
CA LEU A 52 6.03 -5.11 5.79
C LEU A 52 4.81 -5.96 5.42
N THR A 53 4.99 -7.28 5.33
CA THR A 53 3.93 -8.26 5.11
C THR A 53 3.80 -9.14 6.34
N GLU A 54 2.57 -9.48 6.72
CA GLU A 54 2.33 -10.33 7.89
C GLU A 54 2.95 -11.73 7.65
N PRO A 55 3.87 -12.21 8.50
CA PRO A 55 4.35 -13.59 8.43
C PRO A 55 3.20 -14.57 8.68
N TYR A 56 3.23 -15.72 8.02
CA TYR A 56 2.35 -16.82 8.40
C TYR A 56 2.85 -17.44 9.69
N TYR A 57 1.96 -17.57 10.66
CA TYR A 57 2.21 -18.29 11.90
C TYR A 57 1.35 -19.55 11.95
N ASP A 58 1.91 -20.64 12.47
CA ASP A 58 1.14 -21.84 12.73
C ASP A 58 0.16 -21.57 13.90
N PRO A 59 -1.15 -21.82 13.74
CA PRO A 59 -2.14 -21.51 14.77
C PRO A 59 -1.97 -22.32 16.07
N LYS A 60 -1.25 -23.44 16.05
CA LYS A 60 -1.00 -24.30 17.22
C LYS A 60 0.29 -23.95 17.93
N THR A 61 1.38 -23.79 17.18
CA THR A 61 2.71 -23.54 17.77
C THR A 61 3.02 -22.06 17.93
N LEU A 62 2.30 -21.18 17.24
CA LEU A 62 2.55 -19.74 17.14
C LEU A 62 3.94 -19.38 16.59
N GLU A 63 4.65 -20.34 16.01
CA GLU A 63 5.93 -20.12 15.36
C GLU A 63 5.74 -19.69 13.89
N PRO A 64 6.65 -18.86 13.34
CA PRO A 64 6.64 -18.52 11.93
C PRO A 64 6.77 -19.77 11.06
N VAL A 65 5.95 -19.88 10.02
CA VAL A 65 6.00 -20.99 9.08
C VAL A 65 7.27 -20.86 8.21
N PRO A 66 8.18 -21.84 8.26
CA PRO A 66 9.41 -21.78 7.48
C PRO A 66 9.14 -21.94 5.99
N SER A 67 9.93 -21.26 5.18
CA SER A 67 9.91 -21.38 3.72
C SER A 67 10.72 -22.59 3.28
N THR A 68 10.15 -23.37 2.36
CA THR A 68 10.86 -24.49 1.74
C THR A 68 11.69 -23.99 0.56
N LYS A 69 12.67 -24.80 0.10
CA LYS A 69 13.44 -24.50 -1.12
C LYS A 69 12.53 -24.29 -2.35
N LYS A 70 11.41 -25.02 -2.40
CA LYS A 70 10.40 -24.86 -3.45
C LYS A 70 9.74 -23.49 -3.39
N ASP A 71 9.35 -23.04 -2.19
CA ASP A 71 8.73 -21.71 -2.03
C ASP A 71 9.68 -20.57 -2.44
N VAL A 72 10.97 -20.73 -2.14
CA VAL A 72 12.00 -19.78 -2.57
C VAL A 72 12.12 -19.76 -4.09
N LEU A 73 12.21 -20.93 -4.73
CA LEU A 73 12.28 -21.04 -6.20
C LEU A 73 11.03 -20.44 -6.86
N ASP A 74 9.85 -20.79 -6.36
CA ASP A 74 8.56 -20.27 -6.83
C ASP A 74 8.52 -18.73 -6.69
N SER A 75 9.02 -18.19 -5.58
CA SER A 75 9.11 -16.73 -5.36
C SER A 75 10.05 -16.04 -6.35
N ILE A 76 11.20 -16.66 -6.66
CA ILE A 76 12.15 -16.12 -7.66
C ILE A 76 11.50 -16.09 -9.04
N ILE A 77 10.85 -17.20 -9.44
CA ILE A 77 10.19 -17.31 -10.73
C ILE A 77 9.06 -16.28 -10.85
N GLU A 78 8.20 -16.17 -9.84
CA GLU A 78 7.10 -15.22 -9.83
C GLU A 78 7.56 -13.77 -9.78
N PHE A 79 8.67 -13.48 -9.09
CA PHE A 79 9.29 -12.16 -9.13
C PHE A 79 9.83 -11.82 -10.52
N LEU A 80 10.57 -12.74 -11.17
CA LEU A 80 11.13 -12.51 -12.51
C LEU A 80 10.03 -12.30 -13.55
N LYS A 81 8.96 -13.10 -13.51
CA LYS A 81 7.79 -12.91 -14.38
C LYS A 81 7.16 -11.53 -14.18
N SER A 82 6.95 -11.13 -12.93
CA SER A 82 6.40 -9.80 -12.61
C SER A 82 7.34 -8.67 -13.02
N PHE A 83 8.66 -8.83 -12.82
CA PHE A 83 9.66 -7.86 -13.21
C PHE A 83 9.65 -7.60 -14.72
N VAL A 84 9.66 -8.67 -15.52
CA VAL A 84 9.60 -8.58 -16.98
C VAL A 84 8.26 -7.98 -17.43
N GLY A 85 7.15 -8.50 -16.92
CA GLY A 85 5.81 -7.99 -17.27
C GLY A 85 5.63 -6.51 -16.93
N TRP A 86 6.06 -6.10 -15.74
CA TRP A 86 6.01 -4.72 -15.28
C TRP A 86 6.92 -3.81 -16.11
N SER A 87 8.13 -4.26 -16.43
CA SER A 87 9.08 -3.50 -17.26
C SER A 87 8.53 -3.27 -18.67
N ILE A 88 7.95 -4.29 -19.29
CA ILE A 88 7.31 -4.17 -20.61
C ILE A 88 6.13 -3.21 -20.53
N LEU A 89 5.24 -3.37 -19.55
CA LEU A 89 4.08 -2.50 -19.39
C LEU A 89 4.47 -1.03 -19.22
N LEU A 90 5.42 -0.74 -18.34
CA LEU A 90 5.92 0.62 -18.14
C LEU A 90 6.57 1.17 -19.42
N SER A 91 7.35 0.35 -20.14
CA SER A 91 8.01 0.78 -21.38
C SER A 91 7.01 1.09 -22.50
N LEU A 92 5.92 0.34 -22.58
CA LEU A 92 4.85 0.58 -23.56
C LEU A 92 4.04 1.84 -23.24
N LEU A 93 3.83 2.15 -21.96
CA LEU A 93 3.02 3.28 -21.53
C LEU A 93 3.82 4.59 -21.36
N ALA A 94 5.13 4.51 -21.16
CA ALA A 94 5.99 5.68 -20.96
C ALA A 94 5.89 6.73 -22.08
N PRO A 95 5.83 6.39 -23.38
CA PRO A 95 5.67 7.37 -24.46
C PRO A 95 4.35 8.16 -24.38
N TYR A 96 3.33 7.59 -23.76
CA TYR A 96 1.99 8.17 -23.64
C TYR A 96 1.77 8.88 -22.29
N GLY A 97 2.83 9.05 -21.48
CA GLY A 97 2.69 9.67 -20.16
C GLY A 97 1.79 8.90 -19.20
N PHE A 98 1.58 7.60 -19.43
CA PHE A 98 0.64 6.75 -18.68
C PHE A 98 -0.84 7.13 -18.83
N GLU A 99 -1.20 7.79 -19.93
CA GLU A 99 -2.58 8.06 -20.34
C GLU A 99 -2.85 7.37 -21.68
N LEU A 100 -3.99 6.69 -21.83
CA LEU A 100 -4.35 5.97 -23.07
C LEU A 100 -5.20 6.81 -24.01
N CYS A 101 -5.99 7.73 -23.45
CA CYS A 101 -6.89 8.59 -24.19
C CYS A 101 -6.59 10.05 -23.88
N GLU A 102 -6.55 10.87 -24.92
CA GLU A 102 -6.64 12.32 -24.73
C GLU A 102 -8.00 12.68 -24.14
N THR A 103 -8.02 13.70 -23.29
CA THR A 103 -9.22 14.15 -22.60
C THR A 103 -9.45 15.62 -22.92
N SER A 104 -10.72 16.00 -23.04
CA SER A 104 -11.11 17.36 -23.44
C SER A 104 -10.77 18.41 -22.36
N VAL A 105 -10.68 17.95 -21.11
CA VAL A 105 -10.47 18.76 -19.92
C VAL A 105 -9.36 18.14 -19.08
N LYS A 106 -8.55 18.98 -18.43
CA LYS A 106 -7.52 18.50 -17.50
C LYS A 106 -8.14 18.19 -16.14
N ALA A 107 -8.00 16.96 -15.66
CA ALA A 107 -8.62 16.51 -14.40
C ALA A 107 -8.13 17.23 -13.13
N HIS A 108 -7.05 18.02 -13.19
CA HIS A 108 -6.52 18.77 -12.05
C HIS A 108 -7.01 20.22 -11.98
N THR A 109 -7.78 20.69 -12.97
CA THR A 109 -8.34 22.03 -12.95
C THR A 109 -9.72 22.01 -12.27
N LEU A 110 -10.21 23.18 -11.85
CA LEU A 110 -11.54 23.31 -11.22
C LEU A 110 -12.56 23.97 -12.15
N ASP A 111 -12.17 24.26 -13.39
CA ASP A 111 -12.92 24.99 -14.41
C ASP A 111 -13.78 24.07 -15.30
N HIS A 112 -14.22 22.93 -14.76
CA HIS A 112 -15.01 21.94 -15.48
C HIS A 112 -16.18 21.41 -14.64
N GLY A 113 -17.19 20.88 -15.33
CA GLY A 113 -18.31 20.21 -14.69
C GLY A 113 -17.94 18.81 -14.18
N ILE A 114 -18.79 18.25 -13.31
CA ILE A 114 -18.66 16.86 -12.86
C ILE A 114 -18.86 15.89 -14.03
N MET A 115 -19.71 16.24 -15.00
CA MET A 115 -19.99 15.37 -16.16
C MET A 115 -18.78 15.25 -17.09
N ASP A 116 -17.92 16.27 -17.13
CA ASP A 116 -16.69 16.23 -17.92
C ASP A 116 -15.72 15.18 -17.37
N LEU A 117 -15.69 14.98 -16.05
CA LEU A 117 -14.91 13.90 -15.40
C LEU A 117 -15.39 12.49 -15.75
N LEU A 118 -16.63 12.35 -16.24
CA LEU A 118 -17.22 11.07 -16.64
C LEU A 118 -17.06 10.80 -18.14
N GLU A 119 -16.33 11.66 -18.86
CA GLU A 119 -15.94 11.39 -20.24
C GLU A 119 -15.21 10.04 -20.35
N LEU A 120 -15.47 9.30 -21.43
CA LEU A 120 -14.91 7.98 -21.64
C LEU A 120 -13.37 7.98 -21.54
N GLY A 121 -12.71 9.03 -22.03
CA GLY A 121 -11.25 9.18 -21.92
C GLY A 121 -10.77 9.19 -20.47
N HIS A 122 -11.43 9.96 -19.60
CA HIS A 122 -11.12 9.98 -18.16
C HIS A 122 -11.41 8.65 -17.49
N VAL A 123 -12.51 7.98 -17.84
CA VAL A 123 -12.83 6.66 -17.28
C VAL A 123 -11.78 5.61 -17.66
N VAL A 124 -11.34 5.60 -18.92
CA VAL A 124 -10.29 4.69 -19.41
C VAL A 124 -8.95 4.97 -18.71
N ASN A 125 -8.54 6.23 -18.62
CA ASN A 125 -7.30 6.62 -17.94
C ASN A 125 -7.35 6.30 -16.45
N ASN A 126 -8.49 6.51 -15.77
CA ASN A 126 -8.67 6.14 -14.37
C ASN A 126 -8.60 4.62 -14.15
N LEU A 127 -9.20 3.83 -15.05
CA LEU A 127 -9.10 2.38 -14.98
C LEU A 127 -7.65 1.91 -15.17
N LEU A 128 -6.91 2.53 -16.10
CA LEU A 128 -5.48 2.28 -16.26
C LEU A 128 -4.71 2.63 -14.99
N ALA A 129 -4.97 3.80 -14.38
CA ALA A 129 -4.30 4.22 -13.15
C ALA A 129 -4.55 3.23 -12.00
N VAL A 130 -5.79 2.78 -11.81
CA VAL A 130 -6.14 1.75 -10.81
C VAL A 130 -5.39 0.44 -11.10
N PHE A 131 -5.33 0.02 -12.37
CA PHE A 131 -4.58 -1.17 -12.77
C PHE A 131 -3.08 -1.03 -12.48
N LEU A 132 -2.47 0.11 -12.82
CA LEU A 132 -1.05 0.39 -12.56
C LEU A 132 -0.74 0.42 -11.06
N ILE A 133 -1.60 1.04 -10.24
CA ILE A 133 -1.45 1.04 -8.78
C ILE A 133 -1.53 -0.38 -8.22
N GLY A 134 -2.50 -1.17 -8.69
CA GLY A 134 -2.64 -2.57 -8.28
C GLY A 134 -1.43 -3.40 -8.67
N ALA A 135 -0.99 -3.31 -9.91
CA ALA A 135 0.18 -4.01 -10.42
C ALA A 135 1.46 -3.62 -9.67
N ASN A 136 1.65 -2.32 -9.36
CA ASN A 136 2.77 -1.85 -8.57
C ASN A 136 2.75 -2.40 -7.14
N LEU A 137 1.57 -2.45 -6.50
CA LEU A 137 1.40 -3.03 -5.17
C LEU A 137 1.73 -4.53 -5.19
N GLU A 138 1.27 -5.25 -6.22
CA GLU A 138 1.58 -6.68 -6.40
C GLU A 138 3.07 -6.92 -6.57
N TYR A 139 3.70 -6.20 -7.50
CA TYR A 139 5.13 -6.28 -7.77
C TYR A 139 5.96 -6.01 -6.51
N SER A 140 5.65 -4.93 -5.79
CA SER A 140 6.32 -4.58 -4.53
C SER A 140 6.12 -5.67 -3.47
N SER A 141 4.92 -6.25 -3.37
CA SER A 141 4.64 -7.34 -2.44
C SER A 141 5.44 -8.62 -2.73
N ARG A 142 5.62 -8.94 -4.02
CA ARG A 142 6.41 -10.09 -4.47
C ARG A 142 7.88 -9.87 -4.15
N CYS A 143 8.39 -8.64 -4.27
CA CYS A 143 9.73 -8.27 -3.85
C CYS A 143 9.93 -8.48 -2.33
N VAL A 144 9.04 -7.95 -1.50
CA VAL A 144 9.09 -8.13 -0.03
C VAL A 144 9.00 -9.61 0.34
N SER A 145 8.09 -10.36 -0.28
CA SER A 145 7.94 -11.80 -0.05
C SER A 145 9.18 -12.59 -0.47
N LEU A 146 9.83 -12.23 -1.58
CA LEU A 146 11.09 -12.84 -2.01
C LEU A 146 12.18 -12.60 -0.96
N ILE A 147 12.33 -11.36 -0.47
CA ILE A 147 13.29 -11.00 0.58
C ILE A 147 13.01 -11.81 1.86
N ALA A 148 11.76 -11.89 2.31
CA ALA A 148 11.39 -12.67 3.49
C ALA A 148 11.66 -14.17 3.31
N ASN A 149 11.29 -14.75 2.16
CA ASN A 149 11.52 -16.17 1.87
C ASN A 149 13.01 -16.52 1.79
N THR A 150 13.84 -15.62 1.25
CA THR A 150 15.28 -15.87 1.01
C THR A 150 16.16 -15.52 2.20
N LEU A 151 15.97 -14.34 2.81
CA LEU A 151 16.82 -13.86 3.89
C LEU A 151 16.34 -14.33 5.27
N LEU A 152 15.02 -14.36 5.48
CA LEU A 152 14.45 -14.74 6.78
C LEU A 152 13.99 -16.20 6.81
N GLY A 153 13.83 -16.85 5.65
CA GLY A 153 13.37 -18.22 5.56
C GLY A 153 11.95 -18.43 6.07
N ILE A 154 11.09 -17.40 5.97
CA ILE A 154 9.70 -17.42 6.45
C ILE A 154 8.72 -17.10 5.33
N LYS A 155 7.53 -17.69 5.43
CA LYS A 155 6.43 -17.37 4.51
C LYS A 155 5.69 -16.14 5.00
N CYS A 156 5.36 -15.25 4.08
CA CYS A 156 4.51 -14.09 4.33
C CYS A 156 3.19 -14.19 3.59
N MET A 157 2.18 -13.50 4.11
CA MET A 157 0.88 -13.40 3.47
C MET A 157 0.98 -12.70 2.12
N LYS A 158 0.07 -13.07 1.21
CA LYS A 158 -0.11 -12.35 -0.05
C LYS A 158 -0.84 -11.04 0.21
N ILE A 159 -0.36 -9.95 -0.40
CA ILE A 159 -1.01 -8.64 -0.28
C ILE A 159 -2.27 -8.56 -1.16
N MET A 160 -2.28 -9.24 -2.30
CA MET A 160 -3.39 -9.15 -3.26
C MET A 160 -3.77 -10.53 -3.80
N GLU A 161 -5.06 -10.76 -3.97
CA GLU A 161 -5.58 -11.92 -4.68
C GLU A 161 -5.47 -11.72 -6.20
N PRO A 162 -5.24 -12.80 -6.98
CA PRO A 162 -5.23 -12.71 -8.43
C PRO A 162 -6.53 -12.12 -8.97
N ASN A 163 -6.39 -11.24 -9.98
CA ASN A 163 -7.52 -10.61 -10.66
C ASN A 163 -8.48 -9.85 -9.69
N ALA A 164 -7.93 -9.17 -8.68
CA ALA A 164 -8.74 -8.42 -7.71
C ALA A 164 -9.69 -7.41 -8.39
N ILE A 165 -9.20 -6.68 -9.39
CA ILE A 165 -9.96 -5.61 -10.08
C ILE A 165 -11.17 -6.17 -10.84
N PHE A 166 -10.97 -7.16 -11.72
CA PHE A 166 -12.05 -7.65 -12.59
C PHE A 166 -12.80 -8.86 -12.02
N GLY A 167 -12.28 -9.48 -10.96
CA GLY A 167 -12.86 -10.67 -10.31
C GLY A 167 -13.76 -10.37 -9.11
N SER A 168 -13.90 -9.10 -8.71
CA SER A 168 -14.72 -8.69 -7.57
C SER A 168 -16.19 -8.56 -7.95
N THR A 169 -17.09 -9.13 -7.13
CA THR A 169 -18.55 -9.07 -7.37
C THR A 169 -19.25 -7.95 -6.61
N SER A 170 -18.55 -7.31 -5.66
CA SER A 170 -19.04 -6.16 -4.90
C SER A 170 -17.89 -5.34 -4.32
N PRO A 171 -18.13 -4.07 -3.92
CA PRO A 171 -17.11 -3.27 -3.24
C PRO A 171 -16.59 -3.91 -1.94
N SER A 172 -17.46 -4.62 -1.22
CA SER A 172 -17.07 -5.35 -0.01
C SER A 172 -16.19 -6.56 -0.31
N ASP A 173 -16.35 -7.20 -1.48
CA ASP A 173 -15.49 -8.30 -1.90
C ASP A 173 -14.11 -7.78 -2.32
N PHE A 174 -14.09 -6.68 -3.08
CA PHE A 174 -12.85 -6.02 -3.52
C PHE A 174 -11.99 -5.58 -2.32
N TRP A 175 -12.51 -4.69 -1.47
CA TRP A 175 -11.78 -4.14 -0.32
C TRP A 175 -11.67 -5.07 0.88
N GLY A 176 -12.52 -6.10 0.94
CA GLY A 176 -12.59 -7.00 2.08
C GLY A 176 -11.73 -8.26 1.95
N ARG A 177 -11.47 -8.70 0.71
CA ARG A 177 -10.93 -10.05 0.46
C ARG A 177 -9.91 -10.15 -0.65
N ARG A 178 -9.71 -9.10 -1.44
CA ARG A 178 -8.88 -9.20 -2.65
C ARG A 178 -7.82 -8.13 -2.73
N TRP A 179 -8.15 -6.89 -2.36
CA TRP A 179 -7.26 -5.75 -2.46
C TRP A 179 -6.56 -5.46 -1.13
N ASN A 180 -5.22 -5.41 -1.16
CA ASN A 180 -4.36 -5.00 -0.05
C ASN A 180 -4.73 -5.62 1.31
N LEU A 181 -4.64 -6.94 1.40
CA LEU A 181 -5.03 -7.73 2.56
C LEU A 181 -4.26 -7.39 3.84
N VAL A 182 -3.01 -6.91 3.72
CA VAL A 182 -2.22 -6.43 4.86
C VAL A 182 -2.93 -5.24 5.49
N VAL A 183 -3.19 -4.19 4.71
CA VAL A 183 -3.88 -2.98 5.20
C VAL A 183 -5.31 -3.30 5.64
N HIS A 184 -6.01 -4.19 4.93
CA HIS A 184 -7.33 -4.66 5.36
C HIS A 184 -7.29 -5.25 6.78
N ASN A 185 -6.39 -6.19 7.03
CA ASN A 185 -6.28 -6.86 8.33
C ASN A 185 -5.88 -5.86 9.43
N GLU A 186 -4.96 -4.96 9.12
CA GLU A 186 -4.46 -3.94 10.03
C GLU A 186 -5.54 -2.95 10.44
N ILE A 187 -6.27 -2.35 9.48
CA ILE A 187 -7.36 -1.42 9.79
C ILE A 187 -8.52 -2.17 10.46
N LYS A 188 -8.77 -3.43 10.08
CA LYS A 188 -9.79 -4.25 10.72
C LYS A 188 -9.50 -4.44 12.21
N ARG A 189 -8.26 -4.79 12.57
CA ARG A 189 -7.86 -5.02 13.97
C ARG A 189 -7.62 -3.72 14.74
N GLY A 190 -7.07 -2.68 14.10
CA GLY A 190 -6.72 -1.41 14.72
C GLY A 190 -7.87 -0.40 14.83
N ILE A 191 -8.89 -0.48 13.96
CA ILE A 191 -10.01 0.48 13.92
C ILE A 191 -11.37 -0.21 13.97
N TYR A 192 -11.66 -1.12 13.04
CA TYR A 192 -13.01 -1.68 12.90
C TYR A 192 -13.45 -2.48 14.14
N LEU A 193 -12.64 -3.45 14.58
CA LEU A 193 -12.97 -4.29 15.74
C LEU A 193 -13.09 -3.48 17.05
N PRO A 194 -12.18 -2.53 17.35
CA PRO A 194 -12.36 -1.59 18.46
C PRO A 194 -13.66 -0.80 18.36
N ALA A 195 -13.96 -0.21 17.20
CA ALA A 195 -15.19 0.55 17.00
C ALA A 195 -16.44 -0.34 17.17
N ARG A 196 -16.38 -1.60 16.71
CA ARG A 196 -17.48 -2.58 16.85
C ARG A 196 -17.79 -2.96 18.31
N ARG A 197 -16.87 -2.76 19.25
CA ARG A 197 -17.14 -2.97 20.69
C ARG A 197 -18.15 -1.95 21.23
N TYR A 198 -18.18 -0.75 20.66
CA TYR A 198 -18.96 0.38 21.20
C TYR A 198 -20.09 0.84 20.26
N PHE A 199 -19.95 0.62 18.96
CA PHE A 199 -20.87 1.17 17.95
C PHE A 199 -21.43 0.08 17.02
N PRO A 200 -22.62 0.29 16.42
CA PRO A 200 -23.18 -0.61 15.41
C PRO A 200 -22.27 -0.84 14.20
N LYS A 201 -22.56 -1.90 13.44
CA LYS A 201 -21.74 -2.34 12.28
C LYS A 201 -21.51 -1.21 11.27
N THR A 202 -22.55 -0.45 10.96
CA THR A 202 -22.52 0.65 9.98
C THR A 202 -21.57 1.77 10.42
N VAL A 203 -21.69 2.22 11.67
CA VAL A 203 -20.83 3.27 12.23
C VAL A 203 -19.37 2.82 12.27
N ALA A 204 -19.10 1.59 12.69
CA ALA A 204 -17.73 1.06 12.68
C ALA A 204 -17.15 0.96 11.26
N ALA A 205 -17.95 0.57 10.27
CA ALA A 205 -17.54 0.54 8.88
C ALA A 205 -17.25 1.95 8.33
N MET A 206 -18.09 2.94 8.66
CA MET A 206 -17.84 4.34 8.30
C MET A 206 -16.56 4.87 8.94
N ALA A 207 -16.35 4.64 10.24
CA ALA A 207 -15.13 5.04 10.94
C ALA A 207 -13.87 4.41 10.32
N THR A 208 -13.96 3.14 9.94
CA THR A 208 -12.90 2.41 9.21
C THR A 208 -12.60 3.06 7.86
N PHE A 209 -13.65 3.41 7.10
CA PHE A 209 -13.52 4.09 5.81
C PHE A 209 -12.88 5.48 5.95
N PHE A 210 -13.32 6.28 6.93
CA PHE A 210 -12.72 7.59 7.22
C PHE A 210 -11.26 7.48 7.64
N ALA A 211 -10.91 6.53 8.52
CA ALA A 211 -9.53 6.30 8.92
C ALA A 211 -8.64 5.91 7.72
N SER A 212 -9.14 5.07 6.82
CA SER A 212 -8.45 4.73 5.57
C SER A 212 -8.26 5.95 4.67
N GLY A 213 -9.27 6.81 4.53
CA GLY A 213 -9.19 8.05 3.76
C GLY A 213 -8.16 9.03 4.32
N LEU A 214 -8.16 9.25 5.64
CA LEU A 214 -7.17 10.09 6.32
C LEU A 214 -5.75 9.58 6.14
N MET A 215 -5.57 8.25 6.15
CA MET A 215 -4.28 7.63 5.85
C MET A 215 -3.84 7.94 4.41
N HIS A 216 -4.74 7.86 3.42
CA HIS A 216 -4.41 8.22 2.04
C HIS A 216 -4.03 9.70 1.91
N GLU A 217 -4.76 10.60 2.58
CA GLU A 217 -4.41 12.03 2.61
C GLU A 217 -3.05 12.27 3.27
N PHE A 218 -2.76 11.60 4.38
CA PHE A 218 -1.45 11.65 5.02
C PHE A 218 -0.34 11.16 4.09
N MET A 219 -0.55 10.03 3.40
CA MET A 219 0.40 9.53 2.40
C MET A 219 0.61 10.56 1.29
N ASN A 220 -0.47 11.09 0.72
CA ASN A 220 -0.39 12.08 -0.36
C ASN A 220 0.37 13.33 0.10
N ALA A 221 0.06 13.84 1.29
CA ALA A 221 0.77 14.94 1.90
C ALA A 221 2.27 14.63 1.98
N VAL A 222 2.67 13.51 2.58
CA VAL A 222 4.10 13.20 2.75
C VAL A 222 4.82 12.93 1.43
N LEU A 223 4.17 12.26 0.47
CA LEU A 223 4.79 11.88 -0.80
C LEU A 223 4.91 13.06 -1.77
N PHE A 224 3.87 13.88 -1.85
CA PHE A 224 3.77 14.98 -2.80
C PHE A 224 4.10 16.35 -2.22
N TYR A 225 4.37 16.46 -0.92
CA TYR A 225 4.90 17.69 -0.34
C TYR A 225 6.21 18.07 -1.04
N THR A 226 6.21 19.20 -1.74
CA THR A 226 7.39 19.74 -2.42
C THR A 226 7.93 20.87 -1.58
N HIS A 227 9.20 20.77 -1.22
CA HIS A 227 9.90 21.85 -0.51
C HIS A 227 10.59 22.70 -1.57
N ASP A 228 9.99 23.84 -1.93
CA ASP A 228 10.59 24.79 -2.86
C ASP A 228 11.61 25.65 -2.11
N SER A 229 12.89 25.29 -2.21
CA SER A 229 13.99 26.12 -1.70
C SER A 229 14.59 26.91 -2.87
N GLU A 230 14.44 28.23 -2.89
CA GLU A 230 15.12 29.09 -3.87
C GLU A 230 16.43 29.62 -3.28
N ARG A 231 17.51 29.45 -4.02
CA ARG A 231 18.81 30.02 -3.65
C ARG A 231 18.88 31.44 -4.16
N ASN A 232 18.97 32.41 -3.24
CA ASN A 232 19.10 33.80 -3.62
C ASN A 232 20.49 34.08 -4.24
N SER A 233 20.64 35.26 -4.86
CA SER A 233 21.91 35.72 -5.46
C SER A 233 23.08 35.81 -4.48
N ASN A 234 22.80 35.82 -3.17
CA ASN A 234 23.80 35.82 -2.10
C ASN A 234 24.15 34.39 -1.63
N GLY A 235 23.62 33.35 -2.28
CA GLY A 235 23.88 31.96 -1.98
C GLY A 235 23.11 31.40 -0.78
N ILE A 236 22.20 32.17 -0.17
CA ILE A 236 21.34 31.76 0.95
C ILE A 236 20.10 31.07 0.38
N CYS A 237 19.83 29.84 0.81
CA CYS A 237 18.56 29.17 0.52
C CYS A 237 17.47 29.78 1.40
N ASN A 238 16.42 30.29 0.75
CA ASN A 238 15.20 30.71 1.43
C ASN A 238 14.11 29.69 1.13
N ASP A 239 13.42 29.25 2.17
CA ASP A 239 12.32 28.31 2.05
C ASP A 239 11.08 29.06 1.56
N LYS A 240 10.52 28.64 0.43
CA LYS A 240 9.21 29.11 -0.03
C LYS A 240 8.16 28.21 0.61
N TYR A 241 7.44 28.76 1.58
CA TYR A 241 6.20 28.15 2.08
C TYR A 241 5.09 28.46 1.06
N ASN A 242 4.75 27.49 0.23
CA ASN A 242 3.50 27.49 -0.56
C ASN A 242 2.50 26.51 0.09
#